data_AF-A0A5T0DVG9-F1
#
_entry.id   AF-A0A5T0DVG9-F1
#
_cell.length_a   1.000
_cell.length_b   1.000
_cell.length_c   1.000
_cell.angle_alpha   90.00
_cell.angle_beta   90.00
_cell.angle_gamma   90.00
#
_symmetry.space_group_name_H-M   'P 1'
#
loop_
_entity.id
_entity.type
_entity.pdbx_description
1 polymer ?
#
loop_
_entity_poly.entity_id
_entity_poly.type
_entity_poly.pdbx_seq_one_letter_code
_entity_poly.pdbx_strand_id
1 'polypeptide(L)'
;PNKTILQHDIYNQGDHDLFYYKMYYQALHNLIDIDTKIKIYLDYKDTKSGDKIKGLEKVLFNKFKQSVNIKIFTIQSHESNIVQLVDLLIGAISYKARNDIEHVSEIKNYIINKIETLANIELDAGTPPWENKFNIFRIQLSKGEQ
;
A
#
# COMPACT_ATOMS: atom_id res chain seq x y z
N PRO A 1 -12.52 2.55 -5.40
CA PRO A 1 -13.24 1.27 -5.61
C PRO A 1 -14.52 1.19 -4.76
N ASN A 2 -15.64 0.81 -5.36
CA ASN A 2 -16.86 0.50 -4.61
C ASN A 2 -16.62 -0.78 -3.79
N LYS A 3 -16.72 -0.73 -2.46
CA LYS A 3 -16.45 -1.91 -1.62
C LYS A 3 -17.58 -2.94 -1.70
N THR A 4 -18.78 -2.54 -2.14
CA THR A 4 -19.94 -3.45 -2.22
C THR A 4 -19.84 -4.45 -3.37
N ILE A 5 -18.95 -4.22 -4.34
CA ILE A 5 -18.71 -5.16 -5.45
C ILE A 5 -17.68 -6.26 -5.09
N LEU A 6 -17.06 -6.19 -3.91
CA LEU A 6 -16.09 -7.18 -3.46
C LEU A 6 -16.83 -8.37 -2.85
N GLN A 7 -16.71 -9.53 -3.50
CA GLN A 7 -17.29 -10.79 -3.00
C GLN A 7 -16.40 -11.37 -1.89
N HIS A 8 -16.50 -10.79 -0.68
CA HIS A 8 -15.73 -11.21 0.49
C HIS A 8 -16.02 -12.66 0.87
N ASP A 9 -17.25 -13.14 0.74
CA ASP A 9 -17.63 -14.52 1.08
C ASP A 9 -16.88 -15.55 0.22
N ILE A 10 -16.67 -15.24 -1.06
CA ILE A 10 -16.04 -16.14 -2.03
C ILE A 10 -14.51 -16.07 -1.92
N TYR A 11 -13.96 -14.86 -1.94
CA TYR A 11 -12.51 -14.69 -2.08
C TYR A 11 -11.81 -14.45 -0.75
N ASN A 12 -12.53 -14.00 0.28
CA ASN A 12 -11.96 -13.63 1.56
C ASN A 12 -12.63 -14.35 2.75
N GLN A 13 -13.40 -15.41 2.51
CA GLN A 13 -14.08 -16.21 3.54
C GLN A 13 -14.99 -15.37 4.46
N GLY A 14 -15.56 -14.28 3.95
CA GLY A 14 -16.34 -13.31 4.72
C GLY A 14 -15.49 -12.39 5.61
N ASP A 15 -14.17 -12.57 5.64
CA ASP A 15 -13.24 -11.79 6.45
C ASP A 15 -12.71 -10.57 5.67
N HIS A 16 -13.11 -9.39 6.11
CA HIS A 16 -12.61 -8.13 5.57
C HIS A 16 -11.11 -7.92 5.84
N ASP A 17 -10.55 -8.50 6.90
CA ASP A 17 -9.13 -8.38 7.23
C ASP A 17 -8.26 -9.21 6.27
N LEU A 18 -8.77 -10.34 5.78
CA LEU A 18 -8.05 -11.16 4.79
C LEU A 18 -7.82 -10.42 3.46
N PHE A 19 -8.77 -9.60 3.03
CA PHE A 19 -8.58 -8.71 1.88
C PHE A 19 -7.40 -7.75 2.11
N TYR A 20 -7.35 -7.14 3.29
CA TYR A 20 -6.33 -6.17 3.65
C TYR A 20 -4.92 -6.80 3.68
N TYR A 21 -4.77 -8.02 4.20
CA TYR A 21 -3.48 -8.73 4.17
C TYR A 21 -3.03 -9.07 2.76
N LYS A 22 -3.96 -9.46 1.88
CA LYS A 22 -3.63 -9.68 0.46
C LYS A 22 -3.13 -8.41 -0.19
N MET A 23 -3.71 -7.25 0.12
CA MET A 23 -3.25 -5.97 -0.43
C MET A 23 -1.84 -5.63 0.05
N TYR A 24 -1.56 -5.79 1.35
CA TYR A 24 -0.21 -5.58 1.87
C TYR A 24 0.80 -6.54 1.25
N TYR A 25 0.46 -7.82 1.14
CA TYR A 25 1.32 -8.79 0.49
C TYR A 25 1.63 -8.36 -0.96
N GLN A 26 0.62 -7.97 -1.72
CA GLN A 26 0.82 -7.54 -3.11
C GLN A 26 1.69 -6.28 -3.21
N ALA A 27 1.54 -5.32 -2.29
CA ALA A 27 2.39 -4.13 -2.26
C ALA A 27 3.84 -4.43 -1.84
N LEU A 28 4.07 -5.44 -0.98
CA LEU A 28 5.37 -5.70 -0.38
C LEU A 28 6.20 -6.77 -1.10
N HIS A 29 5.58 -7.78 -1.71
CA HIS A 29 6.30 -8.98 -2.15
C HIS A 29 7.39 -8.73 -3.19
N ASN A 30 7.23 -7.71 -4.04
CA ASN A 30 8.24 -7.33 -5.04
C ASN A 30 9.39 -6.49 -4.47
N LEU A 31 9.21 -5.92 -3.27
CA LEU A 31 10.22 -5.12 -2.57
C LEU A 31 11.11 -5.97 -1.66
N ILE A 32 10.76 -7.24 -1.47
CA ILE A 32 11.45 -8.16 -0.58
C ILE A 32 12.41 -9.01 -1.39
N ASP A 33 13.71 -8.78 -1.19
CA ASP A 33 14.78 -9.60 -1.78
C ASP A 33 15.30 -10.63 -0.77
N ILE A 34 15.77 -11.76 -1.27
CA ILE A 34 16.31 -12.86 -0.47
C ILE A 34 17.59 -12.38 0.25
N ASP A 35 17.82 -12.89 1.46
CA ASP A 35 18.97 -12.58 2.33
C ASP A 35 19.04 -11.13 2.80
N THR A 36 17.94 -10.38 2.71
CA THR A 36 17.85 -9.00 3.22
C THR A 36 17.21 -8.92 4.62
N LYS A 37 17.55 -7.84 5.33
CA LYS A 37 16.91 -7.44 6.59
C LYS A 37 15.96 -6.29 6.30
N ILE A 38 14.67 -6.50 6.50
CA ILE A 38 13.63 -5.54 6.13
C ILE A 38 12.90 -5.09 7.39
N LYS A 39 12.76 -3.77 7.52
CA LYS A 39 11.93 -3.14 8.55
C LYS A 39 10.72 -2.51 7.86
N ILE A 40 9.53 -2.95 8.24
CA ILE A 40 8.28 -2.44 7.71
C ILE A 40 7.66 -1.54 8.78
N TYR A 41 7.37 -0.30 8.44
CA TYR A 41 6.74 0.67 9.33
C TYR A 41 5.31 0.90 8.85
N LEU A 42 4.34 0.55 9.69
CA LEU A 42 2.93 0.72 9.41
C LEU A 42 2.38 1.87 10.25
N ASP A 43 1.53 2.70 9.65
CA ASP A 43 0.82 3.75 10.37
C ASP A 43 -0.10 3.14 11.44
N TYR A 44 -0.02 3.68 12.65
CA TYR A 44 -0.82 3.23 13.78
C TYR A 44 -2.25 3.77 13.64
N LYS A 45 -3.18 2.89 13.26
CA LYS A 45 -4.58 3.26 13.08
C LYS A 45 -5.42 3.05 14.34
N ASP A 46 -5.48 1.81 14.87
CA ASP A 46 -6.33 1.42 16.02
C ASP A 46 -5.77 0.17 16.76
N THR A 47 -6.28 -0.15 17.96
CA THR A 47 -5.86 -1.29 18.82
C THR A 47 -6.06 -2.69 18.22
N LYS A 48 -6.87 -2.84 17.16
CA LYS A 48 -7.02 -4.10 16.39
C LYS A 48 -5.84 -4.38 15.44
N SER A 49 -4.84 -3.50 15.40
CA SER A 49 -3.65 -3.63 14.55
C SER A 49 -2.74 -4.79 14.95
N GLY A 50 -2.74 -5.22 16.22
CA GLY A 50 -1.86 -6.30 16.70
C GLY A 50 -2.08 -7.65 16.00
N ASP A 51 -3.34 -8.08 15.88
CA ASP A 51 -3.66 -9.33 15.17
C ASP A 51 -3.45 -9.21 13.66
N LYS A 52 -3.62 -7.99 13.12
CA LYS A 52 -3.34 -7.67 11.72
C LYS A 52 -1.86 -7.79 11.37
N ILE A 53 -0.99 -7.33 12.26
CA ILE A 53 0.46 -7.44 12.11
C ILE A 53 0.88 -8.90 12.16
N LYS A 54 0.39 -9.68 13.14
CA LYS A 54 0.68 -11.11 13.23
C LYS A 54 0.24 -11.88 11.97
N GLY A 55 -0.92 -11.52 11.41
CA GLY A 55 -1.41 -12.07 10.15
C GLY A 55 -0.46 -11.78 8.98
N LEU A 56 -0.03 -10.53 8.83
CA LEU A 56 0.93 -10.13 7.81
C LEU A 56 2.29 -10.80 7.99
N GLU A 57 2.82 -10.84 9.22
CA GLU A 57 4.06 -11.55 9.56
C GLU A 57 3.97 -13.02 9.16
N LYS A 58 2.85 -13.69 9.46
CA LYS A 58 2.63 -15.09 9.09
C LYS A 58 2.61 -15.29 7.57
N VAL A 59 1.94 -14.41 6.82
CA VAL A 59 1.88 -14.50 5.34
C VAL A 59 3.27 -14.29 4.73
N LEU A 60 4.00 -13.28 5.18
CA LEU A 60 5.36 -13.01 4.69
C LEU A 60 6.33 -14.13 5.08
N PHE A 61 6.27 -14.61 6.33
CA PHE A 61 7.06 -15.74 6.79
C PHE A 61 6.77 -17.01 5.98
N ASN A 62 5.52 -17.31 5.64
CA ASN A 62 5.21 -18.49 4.83
C ASN A 62 5.76 -18.38 3.41
N LYS A 63 5.80 -17.18 2.83
CA LYS A 63 6.33 -16.93 1.48
C LYS A 63 7.85 -17.00 1.43
N PHE A 64 8.52 -16.32 2.37
CA PHE A 64 9.97 -16.11 2.36
C PHE A 64 10.73 -17.01 3.35
N LYS A 65 10.03 -17.73 4.23
CA LYS A 65 10.60 -18.64 5.23
C LYS A 65 11.75 -17.99 6.01
N GLN A 66 12.87 -18.71 6.15
CA GLN A 66 14.07 -18.26 6.84
C GLN A 66 14.99 -17.42 5.95
N SER A 67 14.65 -17.22 4.67
CA SER A 67 15.53 -16.53 3.73
C SER A 67 15.42 -15.00 3.83
N VAL A 68 14.54 -14.46 4.67
CA VAL A 68 14.40 -13.01 4.89
C VAL A 68 14.13 -12.74 6.37
N ASN A 69 14.79 -11.73 6.94
CA ASN A 69 14.52 -11.26 8.30
C ASN A 69 13.63 -10.02 8.26
N ILE A 70 12.33 -10.21 8.46
CA ILE A 70 11.32 -9.14 8.43
C ILE A 70 10.94 -8.77 9.85
N LYS A 71 10.95 -7.46 10.16
CA LYS A 71 10.40 -6.90 11.39
C LYS A 71 9.36 -5.84 11.07
N ILE A 72 8.18 -5.96 11.65
CA ILE A 72 7.08 -5.01 11.45
C ILE A 72 6.93 -4.15 12.69
N PHE A 73 6.84 -2.84 12.51
CA PHE A 73 6.66 -1.83 13.55
C PHE A 73 5.41 -1.02 13.26
N THR A 74 4.68 -0.64 14.30
CA THR A 74 3.68 0.41 14.24
C THR A 74 4.28 1.72 14.70
N ILE A 75 3.99 2.80 13.97
CA ILE A 75 4.48 4.14 14.29
C ILE A 75 3.33 5.13 14.18
N GLN A 76 3.25 6.08 15.11
CA GLN A 76 2.28 7.17 14.99
C GLN A 76 2.83 8.23 14.03
N SER A 77 1.98 8.80 13.18
CA SER A 77 2.41 9.78 12.17
C SER A 77 3.14 11.00 12.77
N HIS A 78 2.79 11.45 13.96
CA HIS A 78 3.46 12.57 14.64
C HIS A 78 4.85 12.21 15.21
N GLU A 79 5.19 10.92 15.31
CA GLU A 79 6.48 10.45 15.81
C GLU A 79 7.56 10.43 14.70
N SER A 80 7.18 10.60 13.43
CA SER A 80 8.12 10.51 12.31
C SER A 80 7.77 11.39 11.12
N ASN A 81 8.70 12.28 10.77
CA ASN A 81 8.62 13.10 9.56
C ASN A 81 8.56 12.25 8.27
N ILE A 82 9.13 11.05 8.28
CA ILE A 82 9.06 10.14 7.13
C ILE A 82 7.62 9.67 6.93
N VAL A 83 6.91 9.35 8.01
CA VAL A 83 5.50 8.90 7.92
C VAL A 83 4.63 10.04 7.39
N GLN A 84 4.84 11.27 7.87
CA GLN A 84 4.13 12.44 7.34
C GLN A 84 4.43 12.70 5.85
N LEU A 85 5.67 12.49 5.42
CA LEU A 85 6.02 12.57 3.99
C LEU A 85 5.30 11.49 3.18
N VAL A 86 5.18 10.28 3.72
CA VAL A 86 4.40 9.19 3.09
C VAL A 86 2.92 9.58 2.99
N ASP A 87 2.33 10.20 4.01
CA ASP A 87 0.95 10.70 3.95
C ASP A 87 0.75 11.74 2.85
N LEU A 88 1.72 12.64 2.66
CA LEU A 88 1.71 13.62 1.57
C LEU A 88 1.72 12.92 0.20
N LEU A 89 2.59 11.91 0.02
CA LEU A 89 2.68 11.13 -1.23
C LEU A 89 1.38 10.36 -1.50
N ILE A 90 0.83 9.67 -0.49
CA ILE A 90 -0.44 8.95 -0.59
C ILE A 90 -1.58 9.91 -0.92
N GLY A 91 -1.59 11.10 -0.31
CA GLY A 91 -2.58 12.14 -0.58
C GLY A 91 -2.50 12.65 -2.02
N ALA A 92 -1.29 12.87 -2.55
CA ALA A 92 -1.08 13.29 -3.93
C ALA A 92 -1.54 12.21 -4.94
N ILE A 93 -1.15 10.95 -4.72
CA ILE A 93 -1.60 9.81 -5.53
C ILE A 93 -3.13 9.71 -5.50
N SER A 94 -3.72 9.80 -4.30
CA SER A 94 -5.18 9.70 -4.12
C SER A 94 -5.92 10.84 -4.81
N TYR A 95 -5.41 12.07 -4.72
CA TYR A 95 -6.01 13.22 -5.39
C TYR A 95 -5.95 13.07 -6.92
N LYS A 96 -4.78 12.71 -7.47
CA LYS A 96 -4.59 12.49 -8.91
C LYS A 96 -5.50 11.38 -9.44
N ALA A 97 -5.62 10.26 -8.72
CA ALA A 97 -6.37 9.09 -9.15
C ALA A 97 -7.90 9.24 -9.08
N ARG A 98 -8.42 10.35 -8.55
CA ARG A 98 -9.86 10.61 -8.46
C ARG A 98 -10.41 11.13 -9.78
N ASN A 99 -11.32 10.38 -10.40
CA ASN A 99 -12.00 10.82 -11.63
C ASN A 99 -13.36 11.51 -11.35
N ASP A 100 -13.71 11.70 -10.08
CA ASP A 100 -15.00 12.24 -9.62
C ASP A 100 -14.93 13.72 -9.22
N ILE A 101 -13.81 14.39 -9.51
CA ILE A 101 -13.55 15.79 -9.17
C ILE A 101 -12.83 16.51 -10.32
N GLU A 102 -12.88 17.83 -10.36
CA GLU A 102 -12.29 18.67 -11.44
C GLU A 102 -10.82 19.05 -11.22
N HIS A 103 -10.17 18.58 -10.15
CA HIS A 103 -8.77 18.89 -9.80
C HIS A 103 -8.38 20.39 -9.78
N VAL A 104 -9.26 21.27 -9.32
CA VAL A 104 -9.03 22.74 -9.36
C VAL A 104 -7.98 23.30 -8.38
N SER A 105 -7.39 22.47 -7.51
CA SER A 105 -6.48 22.97 -6.48
C SER A 105 -5.05 23.14 -7.01
N GLU A 106 -4.64 24.39 -7.22
CA GLU A 106 -3.32 24.75 -7.74
C GLU A 106 -2.18 24.13 -6.91
N ILE A 107 -2.24 24.23 -5.58
CA ILE A 107 -1.19 23.69 -4.71
C ILE A 107 -1.09 22.16 -4.79
N LYS A 108 -2.22 21.45 -4.89
CA LYS A 108 -2.21 19.99 -5.04
C LYS A 108 -1.65 19.58 -6.39
N ASN A 109 -2.03 20.28 -7.46
CA ASN A 109 -1.50 20.04 -8.80
C ASN A 109 0.00 20.34 -8.88
N TYR A 110 0.47 21.40 -8.22
CA TYR A 110 1.90 21.70 -8.09
C TYR A 110 2.66 20.57 -7.41
N ILE A 111 2.14 20.06 -6.28
CA ILE A 111 2.77 18.95 -5.54
C ILE A 111 2.81 17.68 -6.42
N ILE A 112 1.72 17.34 -7.10
CA ILE A 112 1.67 16.21 -8.03
C ILE A 112 2.76 16.35 -9.09
N ASN A 113 2.79 17.47 -9.81
CA ASN A 113 3.77 17.70 -10.87
C ASN A 113 5.20 17.61 -10.35
N LYS A 114 5.46 18.14 -9.14
CA LYS A 114 6.77 18.03 -8.51
C LYS A 114 7.17 16.58 -8.25
N ILE A 115 6.25 15.75 -7.75
CA ILE A 115 6.50 14.33 -7.48
C ILE A 115 6.72 13.57 -8.80
N GLU A 116 5.84 13.75 -9.79
CA GLU A 116 5.92 13.10 -11.11
C GLU A 116 7.23 13.44 -11.82
N THR A 117 7.66 14.71 -11.75
CA THR A 117 8.95 15.16 -12.31
C THR A 117 10.15 14.52 -11.59
N LEU A 118 10.12 14.43 -10.26
CA LEU A 118 11.23 13.87 -9.48
C LEU A 118 11.34 12.34 -9.63
N ALA A 119 10.21 11.66 -9.69
CA ALA A 119 10.14 10.21 -9.78
C ALA A 119 10.13 9.71 -11.24
N ASN A 120 9.90 10.59 -12.22
CA ASN A 120 9.74 10.26 -13.63
C ASN A 120 8.67 9.19 -13.87
N ILE A 121 7.50 9.37 -13.26
CA ILE A 121 6.33 8.49 -13.36
C ILE A 121 5.05 9.31 -13.41
N GLU A 122 3.95 8.68 -13.83
CA GLU A 122 2.59 9.20 -13.65
C GLU A 122 1.96 8.56 -12.41
N LEU A 123 1.46 9.37 -11.47
CA LEU A 123 0.99 8.86 -10.16
C LEU A 123 -0.27 8.00 -10.27
N ASP A 124 -1.09 8.20 -11.30
CA ASP A 124 -2.28 7.39 -11.56
C ASP A 124 -1.99 6.15 -12.42
N ALA A 125 -0.88 6.06 -13.15
CA ALA A 125 -0.54 4.87 -13.94
C ALA A 125 -0.09 3.68 -13.06
N GLY A 126 0.46 3.95 -11.87
CA GLY A 126 1.17 2.96 -11.06
C GLY A 126 2.62 2.78 -11.51
N THR A 127 3.37 1.92 -10.84
CA THR A 127 4.78 1.65 -11.18
C THR A 127 5.02 0.20 -11.58
N PRO A 128 6.08 -0.09 -12.37
CA PRO A 128 6.48 -1.46 -12.64
C PRO A 128 6.82 -2.25 -11.37
N PRO A 129 6.71 -3.60 -11.39
CA PRO A 129 7.01 -4.45 -10.24
C PRO A 129 8.44 -4.32 -9.69
N TRP A 130 9.41 -4.00 -10.55
CA TRP A 130 10.82 -3.85 -10.20
C TRP A 130 11.20 -2.43 -9.73
N GLU A 131 10.22 -1.56 -9.47
CA GLU A 131 10.49 -0.25 -8.88
C GLU A 131 10.76 -0.37 -7.38
N ASN A 132 11.96 0.03 -6.96
CA ASN A 132 12.50 -0.26 -5.64
C ASN A 132 12.34 0.88 -4.65
N LYS A 133 12.19 2.13 -5.13
CA LYS A 133 12.21 3.33 -4.29
C LYS A 133 10.82 3.92 -4.07
N PHE A 134 10.01 3.98 -5.12
CA PHE A 134 8.67 4.55 -5.04
C PHE A 134 7.68 3.68 -5.80
N ASN A 135 7.22 2.62 -5.13
CA ASN A 135 6.33 1.64 -5.73
C ASN A 135 4.85 2.03 -5.52
N ILE A 136 4.10 2.18 -6.61
CA ILE A 136 2.66 2.44 -6.61
C ILE A 136 1.96 1.23 -7.22
N PHE A 137 1.42 0.38 -6.35
CA PHE A 137 0.64 -0.77 -6.77
C PHE A 137 -0.80 -0.36 -7.12
N ARG A 138 -1.10 -0.28 -8.43
CA ARG A 138 -2.47 -0.04 -8.92
C ARG A 138 -3.21 -1.37 -9.02
N ILE A 139 -4.29 -1.50 -8.24
CA ILE A 139 -5.18 -2.67 -8.31
C ILE A 139 -6.44 -2.36 -9.11
N GLN A 140 -6.73 -3.19 -10.10
CA GLN A 140 -8.01 -3.22 -10.78
C GLN A 140 -8.80 -4.43 -10.28
N LEU A 141 -9.79 -4.18 -9.44
CA LEU A 141 -10.69 -5.20 -8.93
C LEU A 141 -11.86 -5.30 -9.91
N SER A 142 -11.89 -6.35 -10.72
CA SER A 142 -13.07 -6.73 -11.50
C SER A 142 -14.03 -7.54 -10.62
N LYS A 143 -15.32 -7.58 -11.01
CA LYS A 143 -16.19 -8.66 -10.54
C LYS A 143 -15.55 -9.97 -10.98
N GLY A 144 -15.42 -10.93 -10.06
CA GLY A 144 -15.08 -12.29 -10.48
C GLY A 144 -16.15 -12.75 -11.46
N GLU A 145 -15.76 -12.99 -12.71
CA GLU A 145 -16.63 -13.70 -13.64
C GLU A 145 -16.77 -15.13 -13.12
N GLN A 146 -18.01 -15.58 -12.96
CA GLN A 146 -18.34 -16.97 -12.61
C GLN A 146 -18.16 -17.86 -13.83
#